data_AF-A0A2U3LK78-F1
#
_entry.id   AF-A0A2U3LK78-F1
#
_cell.length_a   1.000
_cell.length_b   1.000
_cell.length_c   1.000
_cell.angle_alpha   90.00
_cell.angle_beta   90.00
_cell.angle_gamma   90.00
#
_symmetry.space_group_name_H-M   'P 1'
#
loop_
_entity.id
_entity.type
_entity.pdbx_description
1 polymer ?
#
loop_
_entity_poly.entity_id
_entity_poly.type
_entity_poly.pdbx_seq_one_letter_code
_entity_poly.pdbx_strand_id
1 'polypeptide(L)' 'MGSSAVKSGNMLTLTLNITFKAALTGNRVVWVAGRDGAGGSNTDWQAMGTTSVQ' A
#
# COMPACT_ATOMS: atom_id res chain seq x y z
N MET A 1 -14.98 7.70 6.38
CA MET A 1 -14.04 7.25 5.34
C MET A 1 -12.64 7.33 5.93
N GLY A 2 -11.91 6.23 6.00
CA GLY A 2 -10.61 6.16 6.66
C GLY A 2 -9.91 4.85 6.27
N SER A 3 -8.68 4.66 6.75
CA SER A 3 -7.96 3.42 6.53
C SER A 3 -8.52 2.30 7.41
N SER A 4 -8.46 1.05 6.93
CA SER A 4 -8.88 -0.14 7.67
C SER A 4 -7.95 -1.32 7.42
N ALA A 5 -7.92 -2.24 8.37
CA ALA A 5 -7.19 -3.49 8.28
C ALA A 5 -8.12 -4.64 8.72
N VAL A 6 -8.28 -5.64 7.86
CA VAL A 6 -9.12 -6.82 8.15
C VAL A 6 -8.28 -8.07 7.94
N LYS A 7 -8.23 -8.92 8.95
CA LYS A 7 -7.51 -10.19 8.92
C LYS A 7 -8.49 -11.35 8.77
N SER A 8 -8.18 -12.30 7.89
CA SER A 8 -8.85 -13.59 7.77
C SER A 8 -7.80 -14.69 7.58
N GLY A 9 -7.63 -15.56 8.58
CA GLY A 9 -6.53 -16.54 8.59
C GLY A 9 -5.16 -15.85 8.47
N ASN A 10 -4.39 -16.22 7.46
CA ASN A 10 -3.09 -15.60 7.14
C ASN A 10 -3.19 -14.43 6.15
N MET A 11 -4.40 -14.07 5.70
CA MET A 11 -4.62 -12.97 4.77
C MET A 11 -4.93 -11.68 5.53
N LEU A 12 -4.18 -10.63 5.24
CA LEU A 12 -4.44 -9.26 5.71
C LEU A 12 -4.88 -8.40 4.53
N THR A 13 -6.11 -7.90 4.58
CA THR A 13 -6.63 -6.92 3.62
C THR A 13 -6.49 -5.52 4.20
N LEU A 14 -5.80 -4.64 3.47
CA LEU A 14 -5.60 -3.24 3.83
C LEU A 14 -6.40 -2.34 2.90
N THR A 15 -7.12 -1.40 3.48
CA THR A 15 -7.69 -0.25 2.76
C THR A 15 -7.01 0.99 3.29
N LEU A 16 -6.31 1.72 2.42
CA LEU A 16 -5.58 2.91 2.81
C LEU A 16 -6.23 4.13 2.17
N ASN A 17 -6.60 5.11 2.99
CA ASN A 17 -7.01 6.41 2.50
C ASN A 17 -5.77 7.29 2.31
N ILE A 18 -5.34 7.45 1.05
CA ILE A 18 -4.09 8.16 0.70
C ILE A 18 -4.45 9.46 0.00
N THR A 19 -3.94 10.58 0.52
CA THR A 19 -4.04 11.90 -0.10
C THR A 19 -2.68 12.33 -0.63
N PHE A 20 -2.58 12.52 -1.95
CA PHE A 20 -1.38 13.05 -2.59
C PHE A 20 -1.37 14.58 -2.51
N LYS A 21 -0.24 15.16 -2.10
CA LYS A 21 -0.04 16.62 -2.06
C LYS A 21 0.46 17.12 -3.42
N ALA A 22 0.30 18.42 -3.67
CA ALA A 22 0.66 19.07 -4.94
C ALA A 22 2.11 18.80 -5.40
N ALA A 23 3.07 18.63 -4.48
CA ALA A 23 4.46 18.28 -4.82
C ALA A 23 4.63 16.88 -5.44
N LEU A 24 3.59 16.04 -5.44
CA LEU A 24 3.56 14.70 -6.03
C LEU A 24 2.80 14.66 -7.36
N THR A 25 2.64 15.81 -8.03
CA THR A 25 2.01 15.91 -9.35
C THR A 25 2.66 14.96 -10.38
N GLY A 26 1.85 14.51 -11.33
CA GLY A 26 2.23 13.54 -12.35
C GLY A 26 1.85 12.10 -11.98
N ASN A 27 2.28 11.14 -12.79
CA ASN A 27 1.91 9.74 -12.63
C ASN A 27 2.66 9.10 -11.46
N ARG A 28 1.94 8.62 -10.45
CA ARG A 28 2.49 7.97 -9.25
C ARG A 28 2.17 6.48 -9.29
N VAL A 29 3.14 5.67 -8.87
CA VAL A 29 2.95 4.23 -8.65
C VAL A 29 3.06 3.96 -7.16
N VAL A 30 2.08 3.25 -6.61
CA VAL A 30 2.06 2.83 -5.21
C VAL A 30 2.67 1.43 -5.14
N TRP A 31 3.78 1.31 -4.41
CA TRP A 31 4.48 0.06 -4.17
C TRP A 31 4.22 -0.41 -2.73
N VAL A 32 3.97 -1.71 -2.55
CA VAL A 32 3.70 -2.32 -1.25
C VAL A 32 4.52 -3.58 -1.10
N ALA A 33 5.01 -3.84 0.12
CA ALA A 33 5.65 -5.09 0.50
C ALA A 33 5.06 -5.57 1.83
N GLY A 34 4.78 -6.87 1.93
CA GLY A 34 4.44 -7.52 3.19
C GLY A 34 5.68 -8.16 3.81
N ARG A 35 5.89 -7.95 5.11
CA ARG A 35 6.97 -8.57 5.87
C ARG A 35 6.42 -9.19 7.15
N ASP A 36 6.94 -10.36 7.52
CA ASP A 36 6.62 -10.95 8.83
C ASP A 36 7.31 -10.18 9.98
N GLY A 37 6.82 -10.38 11.22
CA GLY A 37 7.38 -9.70 12.39
C GLY A 37 8.78 -10.16 12.80
N ALA A 38 9.24 -11.32 12.31
CA ALA A 38 10.57 -11.87 12.58
C ALA A 38 11.62 -11.37 11.58
N GLY A 39 11.18 -10.70 10.49
CA GLY A 39 12.01 -10.16 9.43
C GLY A 39 12.44 -11.16 8.36
N GLY A 40 12.06 -12.45 8.46
CA GLY A 40 12.55 -13.52 7.59
C GLY A 40 11.83 -13.61 6.24
N SER A 41 10.50 -13.44 6.23
CA SER A 41 9.67 -13.49 5.03
C SER A 41 9.35 -12.09 4.52
N ASN A 42 9.50 -11.88 3.22
CA ASN A 42 9.16 -10.64 2.52
C ASN A 42 8.56 -11.00 1.15
N THR A 43 7.53 -10.26 0.71
CA THR A 43 6.95 -10.40 -0.63
C THR A 43 7.71 -9.64 -1.72
N ASP A 44 8.77 -8.93 -1.32
CA ASP A 44 9.40 -7.83 -2.04
C ASP A 44 8.41 -6.71 -2.42
N TRP A 45 8.93 -5.64 -3.01
CA TRP A 45 8.11 -4.52 -3.44
C TRP A 45 7.32 -4.89 -4.69
N GLN A 46 6.00 -4.74 -4.60
CA GLN A 46 5.09 -4.99 -5.70
C GLN A 46 4.29 -3.73 -6.04
N ALA A 47 4.11 -3.46 -7.32
CA ALA A 47 3.28 -2.35 -7.78
C ALA A 47 1.81 -2.72 -7.61
N MET A 48 1.12 -2.00 -6.73
CA MET A 48 -0.25 -2.30 -6.30
C MET A 48 -1.27 -1.22 -6.69
N GLY A 49 -0.81 -0.13 -7.30
CA GLY A 49 -1.70 0.90 -7.80
C GLY A 49 -0.97 1.98 -8.60
N THR A 50 -1.71 2.68 -9.45
CA THR A 50 -1.25 3.87 -10.16
C THR A 50 -2.29 4.97 -10.01
N THR A 51 -1.84 6.21 -9.89
CA THR A 51 -2.71 7.38 -9.87
C THR A 51 -2.04 8.54 -10.58
N SER A 52 -2.80 9.28 -11.38
CA SER A 52 -2.38 10.56 -11.92
C SER A 52 -2.79 11.65 -10.93
N VAL A 53 -1.80 12.35 -10.37
CA VAL A 53 -2.04 13.51 -9.49
C VAL A 53 -1.95 14.76 -10.37
N GLN A 54 -3.00 15.57 -10.36
CA GLN A 54 -3.11 16.82 -11.13
C GLN A 54 -2.92 18.04 -10.23
#